data_AF-A0A2D9N6L3-F1
#
_entry.id   AF-A0A2D9N6L3-F1
#
_cell.length_a   1.000
_cell.length_b   1.000
_cell.length_c   1.000
_cell.angle_alpha   90.00
_cell.angle_beta   90.00
_cell.angle_gamma   90.00
#
_symmetry.space_group_name_H-M   'P 1'
#
loop_
_entity.id
_entity.type
_entity.pdbx_description
1 polymer ?
#
loop_
_entity_poly.entity_id
_entity_poly.type
_entity_poly.pdbx_seq_one_letter_code
_entity_poly.pdbx_strand_id
1 'polypeptide(L)'
;MAIVVPCYLFAVLIMERTINITWIILLALTGISVILSQFVKDYIAAIILGLAIFKIIGVALNFMELKKAHLFWQVLIIGFTLLICVILLLL
;
A
#
# COMPACT_ATOMS: atom_id res chain seq x y z
N MET A 1 35.38 -15.15 0.79
CA MET A 1 34.66 -13.88 1.10
C MET A 1 34.29 -13.05 -0.15
N ALA A 2 34.86 -13.27 -1.33
CA ALA A 2 34.57 -12.46 -2.53
C ALA A 2 33.27 -12.80 -3.29
N ILE A 3 32.69 -13.98 -3.09
CA ILE A 3 31.50 -14.46 -3.84
C ILE A 3 30.20 -13.81 -3.31
N VAL A 4 30.23 -13.32 -2.07
CA VAL A 4 29.02 -12.91 -1.37
C VAL A 4 28.64 -11.45 -1.71
N VAL A 5 29.63 -10.59 -2.05
CA VAL A 5 29.48 -9.18 -2.47
C VAL A 5 28.53 -8.95 -3.67
N PRO A 6 28.66 -9.68 -4.80
CA PRO A 6 27.75 -9.50 -5.93
C PRO A 6 26.31 -9.92 -5.61
N CYS A 7 26.10 -10.86 -4.68
CA CYS A 7 24.78 -11.33 -4.30
C CYS A 7 23.99 -10.24 -3.55
N TYR A 8 24.63 -9.52 -2.62
CA TYR A 8 23.98 -8.39 -1.93
C TYR A 8 23.74 -7.21 -2.88
N LEU A 9 24.70 -6.90 -3.76
CA LEU A 9 24.58 -5.80 -4.71
C LEU A 9 23.42 -6.02 -5.70
N PHE A 10 23.30 -7.25 -6.22
CA PHE A 10 22.22 -7.62 -7.13
C PHE A 10 20.87 -7.71 -6.41
N ALA A 11 20.83 -8.20 -5.17
CA ALA A 11 19.62 -8.20 -4.34
C ALA A 11 19.13 -6.77 -4.01
N VAL A 12 20.04 -5.85 -3.69
CA VAL A 12 19.72 -4.42 -3.46
C VAL A 12 19.17 -3.79 -4.74
N LEU A 13 19.80 -3.99 -5.90
CA LEU A 13 19.31 -3.46 -7.19
C LEU A 13 17.92 -3.98 -7.60
N ILE A 14 17.56 -5.21 -7.21
CA ILE A 14 16.22 -5.77 -7.42
C ILE A 14 15.20 -5.15 -6.45
N MET A 15 15.59 -4.94 -5.18
CA MET A 15 14.76 -4.32 -4.14
C MET A 15 14.38 -2.87 -4.47
N GLU A 16 15.36 -2.06 -4.92
CA GLU A 16 15.16 -0.67 -5.34
C GLU A 16 14.09 -0.53 -6.44
N ARG A 17 14.07 -1.48 -7.38
CA ARG A 17 13.16 -1.44 -8.54
C ARG A 17 11.70 -1.69 -8.15
N THR A 18 11.45 -2.57 -7.20
CA THR A 18 10.09 -2.87 -6.71
C THR A 18 9.55 -1.77 -5.81
N ILE A 19 10.43 -1.16 -5.00
CA ILE A 19 10.11 0.03 -4.20
C ILE A 19 9.72 1.19 -5.11
N ASN A 20 10.48 1.46 -6.18
CA ASN A 20 10.20 2.56 -7.11
C ASN A 20 8.85 2.43 -7.82
N ILE A 21 8.47 1.22 -8.27
CA ILE A 21 7.17 1.02 -8.93
C ILE A 21 6.02 1.23 -7.93
N THR A 22 6.14 0.69 -6.72
CA THR A 22 5.11 0.87 -5.69
C THR A 22 4.95 2.36 -5.32
N TRP A 23 6.05 3.11 -5.28
CA TRP A 23 6.03 4.55 -5.02
C TRP A 23 5.26 5.33 -6.08
N ILE A 24 5.51 5.04 -7.37
CA ILE A 24 4.78 5.67 -8.50
C ILE A 24 3.29 5.33 -8.44
N ILE A 25 2.94 4.07 -8.15
CA ILE A 25 1.54 3.65 -7.99
C ILE A 25 0.87 4.43 -6.85
N LEU A 26 1.51 4.55 -5.69
CA LEU A 26 0.97 5.29 -4.55
C LEU A 26 0.77 6.79 -4.86
N LEU A 27 1.69 7.41 -5.59
CA LEU A 27 1.54 8.78 -6.07
C LEU A 27 0.34 8.92 -7.02
N ALA A 28 0.20 8.01 -7.99
CA ALA A 28 -0.93 8.02 -8.91
C ALA A 28 -2.27 7.86 -8.15
N LEU A 29 -2.35 6.93 -7.19
CA LEU A 29 -3.53 6.78 -6.33
C LEU A 29 -3.85 8.05 -5.55
N THR A 30 -2.81 8.79 -5.11
CA THR A 30 -2.99 10.09 -4.43
C THR A 30 -3.59 11.12 -5.38
N GLY A 31 -3.01 11.28 -6.58
CA GLY A 31 -3.53 12.22 -7.58
C GLY A 31 -4.98 11.93 -7.94
N ILE A 32 -5.32 10.66 -8.16
CA ILE A 32 -6.69 10.22 -8.44
C ILE A 32 -7.63 10.58 -7.27
N SER A 33 -7.22 10.35 -6.02
CA SER A 33 -8.05 10.68 -4.86
C SER A 33 -8.36 12.17 -4.73
N VAL A 34 -7.39 13.05 -5.03
CA VAL A 34 -7.58 14.51 -5.00
C VAL A 34 -8.52 14.98 -6.11
N ILE A 35 -8.41 14.39 -7.30
CA ILE A 35 -9.32 14.71 -8.41
C ILE A 35 -10.73 14.25 -8.06
N LEU A 36 -10.87 13.03 -7.54
CA LEU A 36 -12.17 12.47 -7.15
C LEU A 36 -12.84 13.26 -6.02
N SER A 37 -12.08 13.78 -5.05
CA SER A 37 -12.65 14.55 -3.93
C SER A 37 -13.28 15.88 -4.35
N GLN A 38 -12.99 16.37 -5.55
CA GLN A 38 -13.60 17.61 -6.08
C GLN A 38 -15.01 17.38 -6.65
N PHE A 39 -15.38 16.14 -6.91
CA PHE A 39 -16.72 15.82 -7.38
C PHE A 39 -17.66 15.66 -6.18
N VAL A 40 -18.84 16.28 -6.24
CA VAL A 40 -19.85 16.23 -5.17
C VAL A 40 -20.89 15.18 -5.55
N LYS A 41 -20.63 13.93 -5.18
CA LYS A 41 -21.56 12.80 -5.36
C LYS A 41 -21.46 11.85 -4.18
N ASP A 42 -22.60 11.33 -3.74
CA ASP A 42 -22.72 10.54 -2.51
C ASP A 42 -21.85 9.27 -2.51
N TYR A 43 -21.58 8.69 -3.69
CA TYR A 43 -20.77 7.48 -3.83
C TYR A 43 -19.26 7.72 -3.84
N ILE A 44 -18.79 8.97 -3.90
CA ILE A 44 -17.36 9.27 -3.99
C ILE A 44 -16.62 8.95 -2.70
N ALA A 45 -17.27 9.12 -1.54
CA ALA A 45 -16.71 8.73 -0.26
C ALA A 45 -16.34 7.23 -0.24
N ALA A 46 -17.24 6.36 -0.73
CA ALA A 46 -16.98 4.93 -0.83
C ALA A 46 -15.81 4.61 -1.79
N ILE A 47 -15.70 5.32 -2.91
CA ILE A 47 -14.60 5.16 -3.87
C ILE A 47 -13.26 5.59 -3.25
N ILE A 48 -13.22 6.71 -2.54
CA ILE A 48 -12.02 7.22 -1.86
C ILE A 48 -11.60 6.25 -0.74
N LEU A 49 -12.55 5.69 0.00
CA LEU A 49 -12.26 4.66 1.00
C LEU A 49 -11.69 3.39 0.34
N GLY A 50 -12.24 2.96 -0.80
CA GLY A 50 -11.67 1.86 -1.58
C GLY A 50 -10.23 2.11 -2.02
N LEU A 51 -9.94 3.33 -2.49
CA LEU A 51 -8.58 3.77 -2.84
C LEU A 51 -7.65 3.79 -1.61
N ALA A 52 -8.16 4.17 -0.44
CA ALA A 52 -7.40 4.17 0.81
C ALA A 52 -6.99 2.76 1.23
N ILE A 53 -7.87 1.75 1.09
CA ILE A 53 -7.56 0.34 1.37
C ILE A 53 -6.39 -0.12 0.49
N PHE A 54 -6.46 0.12 -0.82
CA PHE A 54 -5.38 -0.23 -1.75
C PHE A 54 -4.06 0.44 -1.38
N LYS A 55 -4.11 1.71 -0.96
CA LYS A 55 -2.93 2.45 -0.48
C LYS A 55 -2.31 1.81 0.76
N ILE A 56 -3.12 1.50 1.79
CA ILE A 56 -2.64 0.93 3.06
C ILE A 56 -2.01 -0.44 2.82
N ILE A 57 -2.64 -1.30 2.00
CA ILE A 57 -2.08 -2.61 1.65
C ILE A 57 -0.76 -2.44 0.89
N GLY A 58 -0.70 -1.54 -0.09
CA GLY A 58 0.51 -1.26 -0.86
C GLY A 58 1.68 -0.79 0.01
N VAL A 59 1.40 0.09 0.98
CA VAL A 59 2.39 0.59 1.96
C VAL A 59 2.82 -0.52 2.92
N ALA A 60 1.87 -1.22 3.54
CA ALA A 60 2.15 -2.28 4.50
C ALA A 60 3.03 -3.38 3.90
N LEU A 61 2.69 -3.86 2.69
CA LEU A 61 3.39 -4.99 2.07
C LEU A 61 4.79 -4.64 1.54
N ASN A 62 4.99 -3.44 0.98
CA ASN A 62 6.26 -3.09 0.32
C ASN A 62 7.16 -2.14 1.12
N PHE A 63 6.63 -1.26 1.97
CA PHE A 63 7.44 -0.31 2.74
C PHE A 63 7.65 -0.73 4.19
N MET A 64 6.67 -1.40 4.80
CA MET A 64 6.81 -1.92 6.16
C MET A 64 7.37 -3.35 6.19
N GLU A 65 7.81 -3.86 5.03
CA GLU A 65 8.30 -5.24 4.84
C GLU A 65 7.38 -6.33 5.44
N LEU A 66 6.07 -6.09 5.59
CA LEU A 66 5.16 -7.08 6.16
C LEU A 66 5.10 -8.38 5.35
N LYS A 67 5.53 -8.37 4.08
CA LYS A 67 5.72 -9.59 3.28
C LYS A 67 6.62 -10.62 3.96
N LYS A 68 7.60 -10.19 4.76
CA LYS A 68 8.51 -11.07 5.52
C LYS A 68 8.02 -11.31 6.96
N ALA A 69 7.00 -10.58 7.41
CA ALA A 69 6.43 -10.74 8.74
C ALA A 69 5.51 -11.96 8.82
N HIS A 70 5.29 -12.43 10.04
CA HIS A 70 4.41 -13.57 10.28
C HIS A 70 2.98 -13.30 9.80
N LEU A 71 2.25 -14.35 9.42
CA LEU A 71 0.91 -14.26 8.83
C LEU A 71 -0.10 -13.52 9.71
N PHE A 72 -0.01 -13.66 11.04
CA PHE A 72 -0.82 -12.88 12.00
C PHE A 72 -0.71 -11.35 11.80
N TRP A 73 0.47 -10.75 11.57
CA TRP A 73 0.58 -9.31 11.30
C TRP A 73 -0.09 -8.90 9.98
N GLN A 74 0.03 -9.74 8.95
CA GLN A 74 -0.59 -9.48 7.65
C GLN A 74 -2.11 -9.48 7.77
N VAL A 75 -2.68 -10.49 8.45
CA VAL A 75 -4.12 -10.60 8.69
C VAL A 75 -4.60 -9.46 9.59
N LEU A 76 -3.83 -9.09 10.62
CA LEU A 76 -4.18 -8.00 11.54
C LEU A 76 -4.32 -6.67 10.81
N ILE A 77 -3.37 -6.31 9.93
CA ILE A 77 -3.45 -5.05 9.15
C ILE A 77 -4.65 -5.06 8.21
N ILE A 78 -4.89 -6.17 7.50
CA ILE A 78 -6.03 -6.26 6.58
C ILE A 78 -7.35 -6.15 7.35
N GLY A 79 -7.49 -6.89 8.46
CA GLY A 79 -8.67 -6.87 9.30
C GLY A 79 -8.94 -5.50 9.91
N PHE A 80 -7.90 -4.85 10.44
CA PHE A 80 -8.00 -3.49 10.99
C PHE A 80 -8.41 -2.47 9.93
N THR A 81 -7.81 -2.55 8.75
CA THR A 81 -8.14 -1.65 7.63
C THR A 81 -9.60 -1.81 7.20
N LEU A 82 -10.07 -3.05 7.03
CA LEU A 82 -11.46 -3.32 6.67
C LEU A 82 -12.43 -2.84 7.75
N LEU A 83 -12.11 -3.10 9.02
CA LEU A 83 -12.94 -2.66 10.15
C LEU A 83 -13.10 -1.14 10.17
N ILE A 84 -12.01 -0.39 10.00
CA ILE A 84 -12.07 1.08 9.93
C ILE A 84 -12.93 1.53 8.74
N CYS A 85 -12.74 0.95 7.57
CA CYS A 85 -13.51 1.34 6.39
C CYS A 85 -15.02 1.05 6.56
N VAL A 86 -15.38 -0.06 7.19
CA VAL A 86 -16.79 -0.37 7.50
C VAL A 86 -17.36 0.64 8.49
N ILE A 87 -16.62 0.98 9.55
CA ILE A 87 -17.06 2.00 10.52
C ILE A 87 -17.27 3.35 9.82
N LEU A 88 -16.35 3.77 8.96
CA LEU A 88 -16.43 5.03 8.23
C LEU A 88 -17.56 5.07 7.19
N LEU A 89 -18.01 3.92 6.68
CA LEU A 89 -19.16 3.84 5.78
C LEU A 89 -20.50 3.89 6.52
N LEU A 90 -20.53 3.45 7.77
CA LEU A 90 -21.74 3.44 8.60
C LEU A 90 -21.99 4.77 9.31
N LEU A 91 -20.93 5.58 9.51
CA LEU A 91 -21.00 6.92 10.10
C LEU A 91 -21.52 7.96 9.09
#